data_AF-A0A3M4WAB5-F1
#
_entry.id   AF-A0A3M4WAB5-F1
#
_cell.length_a   1.000
_cell.length_b   1.000
_cell.length_c   1.000
_cell.angle_alpha   90.00
_cell.angle_beta   90.00
_cell.angle_gamma   90.00
#
_symmetry.space_group_name_H-M   'P 1'
#
loop_
_entity.id
_entity.type
_entity.pdbx_description
1 polymer ?
#
loop_
_entity_poly.entity_id
_entity_poly.type
_entity_poly.pdbx_seq_one_letter_code
_entity_poly.pdbx_strand_id
1 'polypeptide(L)'
;MQGENDVRFVRVEKVPCELVVAGFVNEYSQYLEQERGVERTSRSTCYMLLRVTSWLMILVGVFTIMFGPETLSYSSQTGPTFLQLIQIYPGAIVSIGALLFVISKFFDCTHSGTPLTPERFLLVFYELQLPEEPGISIAYVQGSRFQITRD
;
A
#
# COMPACT_ATOMS: atom_id res chain seq x y z
N MET A 1 -24.53 12.75 6.02
CA MET A 1 -25.35 11.90 5.14
C MET A 1 -24.71 10.51 5.16
N GLN A 2 -24.84 9.79 6.27
CA GLN A 2 -25.84 8.73 6.49
C GLN A 2 -25.74 7.64 5.41
N GLY A 3 -24.63 6.91 5.40
CA GLY A 3 -24.50 5.62 4.71
C GLY A 3 -25.03 4.55 5.64
N GLU A 4 -26.30 4.20 5.44
CA GLU A 4 -27.03 3.15 6.10
C GLU A 4 -26.22 1.84 6.06
N ASN A 5 -25.70 1.42 7.23
CA ASN A 5 -25.11 0.10 7.42
C ASN A 5 -26.24 -0.93 7.31
N ASP A 6 -26.57 -1.34 6.08
CA ASP A 6 -27.43 -2.48 5.79
C ASP A 6 -26.64 -3.76 6.08
N VAL A 7 -26.48 -4.07 7.36
CA VAL A 7 -25.84 -5.31 7.81
C VAL A 7 -26.78 -6.47 7.43
N ARG A 8 -26.50 -7.11 6.30
CA ARG A 8 -27.30 -8.24 5.82
C ARG A 8 -26.95 -9.50 6.59
N PHE A 9 -27.82 -9.84 7.54
CA PHE A 9 -27.71 -11.04 8.35
C PHE A 9 -27.81 -12.31 7.50
N VAL A 10 -26.76 -13.12 7.54
CA VAL A 10 -26.77 -14.45 6.93
C VAL A 10 -26.80 -15.48 8.06
N ARG A 11 -27.97 -16.07 8.30
CA ARG A 11 -28.17 -17.10 9.33
C ARG A 11 -27.83 -18.47 8.76
N VAL A 12 -26.79 -19.11 9.31
CA VAL A 12 -26.40 -20.48 8.95
C VAL A 12 -26.97 -21.42 10.02
N GLU A 13 -28.06 -22.12 9.71
CA GLU A 13 -28.80 -22.91 10.71
C GLU A 13 -28.27 -24.35 10.86
N LYS A 14 -27.51 -24.89 9.88
CA LYS A 14 -26.85 -26.22 9.94
C LYS A 14 -25.52 -26.24 9.18
N VAL A 15 -24.59 -27.08 9.62
CA VAL A 15 -23.29 -27.38 8.96
C VAL A 15 -23.25 -28.90 8.67
N PRO A 16 -22.72 -29.39 7.53
CA PRO A 16 -22.14 -28.65 6.41
C PRO A 16 -23.21 -28.03 5.50
N CYS A 17 -23.03 -26.77 5.12
CA CYS A 17 -23.90 -26.07 4.18
C CYS A 17 -23.10 -25.28 3.14
N GLU A 18 -23.67 -25.18 1.94
CA GLU A 18 -23.22 -24.29 0.89
C GLU A 18 -23.99 -22.97 1.01
N LEU A 19 -23.26 -21.90 1.34
CA LEU A 19 -23.82 -20.57 1.50
C LEU A 19 -23.71 -19.79 0.20
N VAL A 20 -24.86 -19.35 -0.32
CA VAL A 20 -24.93 -18.50 -1.52
C VAL A 20 -25.30 -17.09 -1.10
N VAL A 21 -24.34 -16.16 -1.20
CA VAL A 21 -24.58 -14.74 -0.90
C VAL A 21 -24.96 -14.01 -2.18
N ALA A 22 -26.24 -13.68 -2.33
CA ALA A 22 -26.72 -12.93 -3.48
C ALA A 22 -26.08 -11.53 -3.53
N GLY A 23 -25.50 -11.16 -4.67
CA GLY A 23 -24.86 -9.84 -4.86
C GLY A 23 -23.38 -9.76 -4.49
N PHE A 24 -22.82 -10.77 -3.80
CA PHE A 24 -21.43 -10.77 -3.34
C PHE A 24 -20.41 -10.53 -4.46
N VAL A 25 -20.59 -11.19 -5.61
CA VAL A 25 -19.68 -11.07 -6.76
C VAL A 25 -19.64 -9.63 -7.26
N ASN A 26 -20.79 -8.96 -7.33
CA ASN A 26 -20.90 -7.60 -7.83
C ASN A 26 -20.25 -6.61 -6.84
N GLU A 27 -20.56 -6.74 -5.55
CA GLU A 27 -20.00 -5.89 -4.50
C GLU A 27 -18.48 -6.09 -4.34
N TYR A 28 -18.00 -7.33 -4.36
CA TYR A 28 -16.58 -7.64 -4.31
C TYR A 28 -15.85 -7.14 -5.57
N SER A 29 -16.46 -7.25 -6.75
CA SER A 29 -15.87 -6.67 -7.97
C SER A 29 -15.80 -5.14 -7.92
N GLN A 30 -16.82 -4.47 -7.39
CA GLN A 30 -16.83 -3.01 -7.21
C GLN A 30 -15.75 -2.56 -6.20
N TYR A 31 -15.59 -3.29 -5.10
CA TYR A 31 -14.51 -3.08 -4.14
C TYR A 31 -13.13 -3.22 -4.81
N LEU A 32 -12.91 -4.31 -5.57
CA LEU A 32 -11.65 -4.52 -6.29
C LEU A 32 -11.37 -3.44 -7.32
N GLU A 33 -12.39 -2.95 -8.03
CA GLU A 33 -12.26 -1.86 -9.00
C GLU A 33 -11.97 -0.52 -8.33
N GLN A 34 -12.59 -0.24 -7.18
CA GLN A 34 -12.38 0.97 -6.41
C GLN A 34 -10.96 1.02 -5.80
N GLU A 35 -10.50 -0.07 -5.18
CA GLU A 35 -9.11 -0.18 -4.72
C GLU A 35 -8.12 -0.07 -5.88
N ARG A 36 -8.39 -0.75 -6.99
CA ARG A 36 -7.52 -0.73 -8.17
C ARG A 36 -7.45 0.64 -8.86
N GLY A 37 -8.54 1.40 -8.88
CA GLY A 37 -8.65 2.68 -9.60
C GLY A 37 -8.10 3.88 -8.84
N VAL A 38 -8.38 3.98 -7.54
CA VAL A 38 -7.98 5.13 -6.71
C VAL A 38 -6.51 5.01 -6.27
N GLU A 39 -6.04 3.80 -5.95
CA GLU A 39 -4.68 3.62 -5.44
C GLU A 39 -3.63 3.64 -6.56
N ARG A 40 -3.93 3.15 -7.77
CA ARG A 40 -2.93 3.09 -8.84
C ARG A 40 -2.46 4.46 -9.30
N THR A 41 -3.35 5.42 -9.56
CA THR A 41 -2.96 6.60 -10.33
C THR A 41 -2.23 7.65 -9.48
N SER A 42 -2.75 7.97 -8.30
CA SER A 42 -2.18 9.00 -7.43
C SER A 42 -0.95 8.51 -6.65
N ARG A 43 -1.01 7.29 -6.11
CA ARG A 43 0.11 6.74 -5.31
C ARG A 43 1.27 6.25 -6.18
N SER A 44 1.02 5.70 -7.37
CA SER A 44 2.11 5.32 -8.29
C SER A 44 2.92 6.54 -8.71
N THR A 45 2.26 7.67 -8.98
CA THR A 45 2.95 8.92 -9.35
C THR A 45 3.80 9.45 -8.19
N CYS A 46 3.26 9.50 -6.97
CA CYS A 46 4.02 9.94 -5.79
C CYS A 46 5.22 9.04 -5.50
N TYR A 47 5.03 7.72 -5.53
CA TYR A 47 6.11 6.74 -5.35
C TYR A 47 7.19 6.88 -6.42
N MET A 48 6.79 7.03 -7.69
CA MET A 48 7.72 7.18 -8.81
C MET A 48 8.55 8.45 -8.65
N LEU A 49 7.92 9.58 -8.30
CA LEU A 49 8.61 10.83 -8.02
C LEU A 49 9.60 10.68 -6.87
N LEU A 50 9.19 10.08 -5.75
CA LEU A 50 10.06 9.90 -4.58
C LEU A 50 11.26 8.99 -4.91
N ARG A 51 11.06 7.95 -5.72
CA ARG A 51 12.13 7.06 -6.16
C ARG A 51 13.11 7.77 -7.09
N VAL A 52 12.60 8.54 -8.06
CA VAL A 52 13.43 9.31 -9.00
C VAL A 52 14.23 10.38 -8.26
N THR A 53 13.61 11.15 -7.36
CA THR A 53 14.30 12.20 -6.61
C THR A 53 15.36 11.62 -5.66
N SER A 54 15.08 10.49 -5.01
CA SER A 54 16.05 9.77 -4.18
C SER A 54 17.29 9.37 -4.97
N TRP A 55 17.09 8.78 -6.16
CA TRP A 55 18.19 8.42 -7.05
C TRP A 55 18.97 9.63 -7.52
N LEU A 56 18.28 10.73 -7.86
CA LEU A 56 18.93 11.95 -8.31
C LEU A 56 19.82 12.55 -7.20
N MET A 57 19.34 12.56 -5.96
CA MET A 57 20.13 13.00 -4.80
C MET A 57 21.37 12.14 -4.57
N ILE A 58 21.23 10.81 -4.61
CA ILE A 58 22.36 9.89 -4.46
C ILE A 58 23.38 10.12 -5.57
N LEU A 59 22.94 10.21 -6.83
CA LEU A 59 23.83 10.42 -7.97
C LEU A 59 24.56 11.75 -7.88
N VAL A 60 23.85 12.85 -7.60
CA VAL A 60 24.46 14.17 -7.46
C VAL A 60 25.45 14.19 -6.30
N GLY A 61 25.08 13.63 -5.15
CA GLY A 61 25.95 13.57 -3.98
C GLY A 61 27.21 12.73 -4.24
N VAL A 62 27.08 11.52 -4.79
CA VAL A 62 28.22 10.65 -5.11
C VAL A 62 29.12 11.27 -6.18
N PHE A 63 28.53 11.87 -7.22
CA PHE A 63 29.29 12.57 -8.25
C PHE A 63 30.09 13.72 -7.67
N THR A 64 29.49 14.45 -6.73
CA THR A 64 30.15 15.56 -6.05
C THR A 64 31.25 15.09 -5.08
N ILE A 65 31.12 13.91 -4.46
CA ILE A 65 32.21 13.32 -3.67
C ILE A 65 33.38 12.91 -4.57
N MET A 66 33.10 12.34 -5.75
CA MET A 66 34.13 11.82 -6.65
C MET A 66 34.84 12.91 -7.48
N PHE A 67 34.09 13.93 -7.93
CA PHE A 67 34.57 14.95 -8.86
C PHE A 67 34.46 16.38 -8.30
N GLY A 68 34.05 16.53 -7.05
CA GLY A 68 33.90 17.84 -6.42
C GLY A 68 35.25 18.50 -6.15
N PRO A 69 35.32 19.83 -6.18
CA PRO A 69 36.52 20.56 -5.82
C PRO A 69 36.83 20.41 -4.33
N GLU A 70 38.10 20.21 -3.98
CA GLU A 70 38.54 20.10 -2.57
C GLU A 70 38.35 21.41 -1.79
N THR A 71 38.39 22.54 -2.49
CA THR A 71 38.26 23.87 -1.89
C THR A 71 37.28 24.73 -2.67
N LEU A 72 36.41 25.41 -1.93
CA LEU A 72 35.36 26.26 -2.46
C LEU A 72 35.50 27.67 -1.90
N SER A 73 35.72 28.63 -2.79
CA SER A 73 35.69 30.05 -2.45
C SER A 73 34.31 30.62 -2.76
N TYR A 74 33.71 31.28 -1.77
CA TYR A 74 32.46 32.01 -1.93
C TYR A 74 32.58 33.40 -1.29
N SER A 75 31.81 34.36 -1.80
CA SER A 75 31.80 35.72 -1.25
C SER A 75 31.08 35.74 0.09
N SER A 76 31.73 36.24 1.14
CA SER A 76 31.07 36.41 2.45
C SER A 76 29.93 37.43 2.43
N GLN A 77 29.89 38.35 1.45
CA GLN A 77 28.80 39.32 1.33
C GLN A 77 27.50 38.73 0.74
N THR A 78 27.63 37.74 -0.14
CA THR A 78 26.48 37.15 -0.87
C THR A 78 26.14 35.74 -0.38
N GLY A 79 27.09 35.07 0.29
CA GLY A 79 26.98 33.68 0.71
C GLY A 79 27.27 32.68 -0.42
N PRO A 80 27.23 31.37 -0.10
CA PRO A 80 27.40 30.32 -1.08
C PRO A 80 26.18 30.21 -1.99
N THR A 81 26.42 29.97 -3.28
CA THR A 81 25.34 29.68 -4.23
C THR A 81 24.76 28.28 -3.97
N PHE A 82 23.58 27.99 -4.53
CA PHE A 82 22.92 26.67 -4.37
C PHE A 82 23.82 25.50 -4.79
N LEU A 83 24.57 25.64 -5.89
CA LEU A 83 25.51 24.61 -6.34
C LEU A 83 26.68 24.45 -5.39
N GLN A 84 27.18 25.54 -4.82
CA GLN A 84 28.24 25.50 -3.80
C GLN A 84 27.73 24.85 -2.52
N LEU A 85 26.46 25.08 -2.15
CA LEU A 85 25.84 24.41 -1.00
C LEU A 85 25.78 22.89 -1.18
N ILE A 86 25.42 22.42 -2.40
CA ILE A 86 25.46 21.01 -2.75
C ILE A 86 26.87 20.43 -2.59
N GLN A 87 27.88 21.20 -3.01
CA GLN A 87 29.28 20.79 -2.92
C GLN A 87 29.88 20.82 -1.51
N ILE A 88 29.34 21.64 -0.60
CA ILE A 88 29.77 21.67 0.81
C ILE A 88 29.22 20.45 1.58
N TYR A 89 28.01 19.97 1.24
CA TYR A 89 27.35 18.88 1.99
C TYR A 89 26.98 17.66 1.13
N PRO A 90 27.91 17.12 0.32
CA PRO A 90 27.56 16.05 -0.60
C PRO A 90 27.23 14.75 0.16
N GLY A 91 27.88 14.48 1.29
CA GLY A 91 27.58 13.33 2.14
C GLY A 91 26.18 13.40 2.78
N ALA A 92 25.73 14.59 3.21
CA ALA A 92 24.38 14.75 3.75
C ALA A 92 23.31 14.52 2.68
N ILE A 93 23.57 14.98 1.44
CA ILE A 93 22.68 14.77 0.30
C ILE A 93 22.56 13.28 -0.03
N VAL A 94 23.67 12.54 -0.06
CA VAL A 94 23.66 11.08 -0.25
C VAL A 94 22.85 10.40 0.86
N SER A 95 23.07 10.77 2.12
CA SER A 95 22.35 10.19 3.26
C SER A 95 20.83 10.40 3.19
N ILE A 96 20.39 11.62 2.84
CA ILE A 96 18.96 11.93 2.65
C ILE A 96 18.39 11.12 1.47
N GLY A 97 19.10 11.09 0.34
CA GLY A 97 18.69 10.31 -0.82
C GLY A 97 18.59 8.81 -0.52
N ALA A 98 19.55 8.26 0.23
CA ALA A 98 19.54 6.86 0.68
C ALA A 98 18.37 6.57 1.63
N LEU A 99 18.11 7.46 2.58
CA LEU A 99 16.97 7.34 3.50
C LEU A 99 15.64 7.34 2.73
N LEU A 100 15.44 8.29 1.81
CA LEU A 100 14.25 8.35 0.98
C LEU A 100 14.11 7.12 0.07
N PHE A 101 15.22 6.59 -0.45
CA PHE A 101 15.22 5.35 -1.22
C PHE A 101 14.78 4.14 -0.38
N VAL A 102 15.26 4.02 0.85
CA VAL A 102 14.84 2.95 1.77
C VAL A 102 13.37 3.09 2.13
N ILE A 103 12.89 4.31 2.40
CA ILE A 103 11.48 4.58 2.67
C ILE A 103 10.63 4.19 1.45
N SER A 104 11.03 4.60 0.25
CA SER A 104 10.37 4.19 -1.01
C SER A 104 10.24 2.68 -1.10
N LYS A 105 11.33 1.95 -0.89
CA LYS A 105 11.36 0.49 -0.91
C LYS A 105 10.50 -0.15 0.17
N PHE A 106 10.47 0.42 1.36
CA PHE A 106 9.63 -0.07 2.45
C PHE A 106 8.14 0.06 2.11
N PHE A 107 7.71 1.19 1.53
CA PHE A 107 6.34 1.37 1.07
C PHE A 107 5.99 0.42 -0.09
N ASP A 108 6.92 0.16 -1.00
CA ASP A 108 6.76 -0.81 -2.10
C ASP A 108 6.46 -2.22 -1.56
N CYS A 109 7.27 -2.69 -0.60
CA CYS A 109 7.13 -4.03 -0.02
C CYS A 109 5.91 -4.16 0.90
N THR A 110 5.52 -3.09 1.60
CA THR A 110 4.40 -3.11 2.55
C THR A 110 3.05 -2.98 1.85
N HIS A 111 3.01 -2.37 0.67
CA HIS A 111 1.79 -2.18 -0.12
C HIS A 111 1.65 -3.12 -1.31
N SER A 112 2.44 -4.19 -1.37
CA SER A 112 2.04 -5.41 -2.09
C SER A 112 0.93 -6.16 -1.36
N GLY A 113 0.03 -5.42 -0.70
CA GLY A 113 -1.12 -5.96 0.00
C GLY A 113 -1.96 -6.69 -1.02
N THR A 114 -1.90 -8.02 -0.96
CA THR A 114 -2.84 -8.88 -1.67
C THR A 114 -4.23 -8.34 -1.34
N PRO A 115 -5.09 -8.07 -2.35
CA PRO A 115 -6.45 -7.63 -2.07
C PRO A 115 -7.10 -8.61 -1.09
N LEU A 116 -7.99 -8.11 -0.22
CA LEU A 116 -8.64 -8.96 0.77
C LEU A 116 -9.19 -10.20 0.08
N THR A 117 -8.86 -11.38 0.61
CA THR A 117 -9.39 -12.63 0.06
C THR A 117 -10.92 -12.62 0.22
N PRO A 118 -11.68 -13.27 -0.68
CA PRO A 118 -13.13 -13.26 -0.63
C PRO A 118 -13.72 -13.64 0.74
N GLU A 119 -13.05 -14.53 1.48
CA GLU A 119 -13.46 -14.95 2.82
C GLU A 119 -13.30 -13.85 3.86
N ARG A 120 -12.17 -13.11 3.80
CA ARG A 120 -11.96 -11.95 4.69
C ARG A 120 -12.90 -10.80 4.36
N PHE A 121 -13.16 -10.55 3.07
CA PHE A 121 -14.13 -9.54 2.68
C PHE A 121 -15.52 -9.89 3.23
N LEU A 122 -15.93 -11.15 3.14
CA LEU A 122 -17.19 -11.62 3.71
C LEU A 122 -17.25 -11.45 5.23
N LEU A 123 -16.20 -11.80 5.98
CA LEU A 123 -16.18 -11.65 7.45
C LEU A 123 -16.16 -10.19 7.93
N VAL A 124 -15.62 -9.26 7.13
CA VAL A 124 -15.51 -7.84 7.50
C VAL A 124 -16.80 -7.09 7.16
N PHE A 125 -17.44 -7.40 6.03
CA PHE A 125 -18.58 -6.66 5.50
C PHE A 125 -19.93 -7.35 5.74
N TYR A 126 -19.96 -8.62 6.13
CA TYR A 126 -21.18 -9.36 6.44
C TYR A 126 -21.14 -9.88 7.88
N GLU A 127 -22.20 -9.65 8.64
CA GLU A 127 -22.34 -10.19 9.99
C GLU A 127 -22.87 -11.62 9.89
N LEU A 128 -21.95 -12.59 9.95
CA LEU A 128 -22.31 -13.98 9.97
C LEU A 128 -22.68 -14.41 11.39
N GLN A 129 -23.94 -14.77 11.59
CA GLN A 129 -24.37 -15.49 12.79
C GLN A 129 -24.00 -16.96 12.61
N LEU A 130 -22.75 -17.32 12.92
CA LEU A 130 -22.33 -18.72 13.08
C LEU A 130 -22.87 -19.25 14.42
N PRO A 131 -23.29 -20.52 14.49
CA PRO A 131 -23.45 -21.18 15.79
C PRO A 131 -22.10 -21.14 16.51
N GLU A 132 -22.09 -20.85 17.82
CA GLU A 132 -20.88 -20.81 18.69
C GLU A 132 -20.29 -22.22 18.89
N GLU A 133 -20.02 -22.95 17.81
CA GLU A 133 -19.31 -24.21 17.85
C GLU A 133 -17.84 -23.99 17.44
N PRO A 134 -16.86 -24.41 18.25
CA PRO A 134 -15.45 -24.34 17.88
C PRO A 134 -15.16 -25.31 16.73
N GLY A 135 -14.42 -24.84 15.70
CA GLY A 135 -13.94 -25.68 14.59
C GLY A 135 -14.62 -25.47 13.23
N ILE A 136 -15.17 -24.28 12.95
CA ILE A 136 -15.81 -23.98 11.66
C ILE A 136 -14.79 -23.34 10.71
N SER A 137 -14.59 -23.94 9.54
CA SER A 137 -13.77 -23.41 8.45
C SER A 137 -14.65 -22.99 7.27
N ILE A 138 -14.40 -21.79 6.72
CA ILE A 138 -15.12 -21.22 5.58
C ILE A 138 -14.17 -21.23 4.38
N ALA A 139 -14.51 -22.01 3.35
CA ALA A 139 -13.75 -22.07 2.10
C ALA A 139 -14.53 -21.39 0.97
N TYR A 140 -13.87 -20.50 0.23
CA TYR A 140 -14.42 -19.98 -1.02
C TYR A 140 -14.40 -21.06 -2.09
N VAL A 141 -15.55 -21.34 -2.70
CA VAL A 141 -15.66 -22.34 -3.77
C VAL A 141 -15.60 -21.65 -5.13
N GLN A 142 -16.61 -20.84 -5.45
CA GLN A 142 -16.69 -20.13 -6.73
C GLN A 142 -17.82 -19.11 -6.75
N GLY A 143 -17.58 -17.94 -7.33
CA GLY A 143 -18.59 -16.89 -7.51
C GLY A 143 -19.09 -16.35 -6.17
N SER A 144 -20.33 -16.67 -5.82
CA SER A 144 -21.00 -16.30 -4.56
C SER A 144 -21.15 -17.46 -3.57
N ARG A 145 -20.51 -18.61 -3.85
CA ARG A 145 -20.62 -19.84 -3.06
C ARG A 145 -19.48 -19.99 -2.07
N PHE A 146 -19.85 -20.16 -0.81
CA PHE A 146 -18.94 -20.47 0.29
C PHE A 146 -19.32 -21.81 0.87
N GLN A 147 -18.34 -22.69 1.06
CA GLN A 147 -18.54 -23.95 1.74
C GLN A 147 -18.14 -23.79 3.20
N ILE A 148 -19.08 -24.11 4.09
CA ILE A 148 -18.83 -24.10 5.53
C ILE A 148 -18.66 -25.55 5.96
N THR A 149 -17.43 -25.91 6.34
CA THR A 149 -17.08 -27.25 6.83
C THR A 149 -16.73 -27.20 8.31
N ARG A 150 -17.02 -28.30 8.99
CA ARG A 150 -16.50 -28.59 10.32
C ARG A 150 -15.13 -29.26 10.15
N ASP A 151 -14.11 -28.74 10.80
CA ASP A 151 -12.80 -29.39 10.93
C ASP A 151 -12.87 -30.52 11.98
#